data_AF-A0A158I8B1-F1
#
_entry.id   AF-A0A158I8B1-F1
#
_cell.length_a   1.000
_cell.length_b   1.000
_cell.length_c   1.000
_cell.angle_alpha   90.00
_cell.angle_beta   90.00
_cell.angle_gamma   90.00
#
_symmetry.space_group_name_H-M   'P 1'
#
loop_
_entity.id
_entity.type
_entity.pdbx_description
1 polymer ?
#
loop_
_entity_poly.entity_id
_entity_poly.type
_entity_poly.pdbx_seq_one_letter_code
_entity_poly.pdbx_strand_id
1 'polypeptide(L)'
;MLKRKVDVFIAGEALLAAKKKVVDQCVENAKSEGSSLTGAEKKGAGLFFAFAKTCYGFSEATTAQYLRVYQRFVDSRHRSEMEALFNAGELAVLAAYSDDELTEIVSAKAANLSLTRDGIKQLLKTRPAA
;
A
#
# COMPACT_ATOMS: atom_id res chain seq x y z
N MET A 1 -9.29 22.96 -8.68
CA MET A 1 -7.94 22.39 -8.52
C MET A 1 -8.06 20.87 -8.59
N LEU A 2 -7.57 20.21 -9.66
CA LEU A 2 -7.44 18.76 -9.63
C LEU A 2 -6.40 18.41 -8.57
N LYS A 3 -6.78 17.66 -7.54
CA LYS A 3 -5.81 17.08 -6.60
C LYS A 3 -4.84 16.22 -7.42
N ARG A 4 -3.54 16.49 -7.32
CA ARG A 4 -2.51 15.63 -7.94
C ARG A 4 -2.78 14.20 -7.52
N LYS A 5 -2.81 13.29 -8.49
CA LYS A 5 -2.95 11.85 -8.25
C LYS A 5 -1.77 11.44 -7.36
N VAL A 6 -2.05 10.90 -6.17
CA VAL A 6 -1.00 10.41 -5.28
C VAL A 6 -0.43 9.14 -5.89
N ASP A 7 0.88 9.11 -6.07
CA ASP A 7 1.61 7.90 -6.40
C ASP A 7 1.74 7.04 -5.14
N VAL A 8 1.10 5.87 -5.15
CA VAL A 8 1.08 4.96 -4.00
C VAL A 8 2.42 4.27 -3.82
N PHE A 9 3.24 4.14 -4.86
CA PHE A 9 4.55 3.51 -4.74
C PHE A 9 5.52 4.44 -4.01
N ILE A 10 5.57 5.71 -4.42
CA ILE A 10 6.36 6.73 -3.72
C ILE A 10 5.86 6.93 -2.28
N ALA A 11 4.54 7.07 -2.10
CA ALA A 11 3.97 7.28 -0.77
C ALA A 11 4.17 6.06 0.14
N GLY A 12 3.97 4.85 -0.39
CA GLY A 12 4.09 3.61 0.34
C GLY A 12 5.51 3.28 0.74
N GLU A 13 6.50 3.51 -0.12
CA GLU A 13 7.92 3.38 0.19
C GLU A 13 8.31 4.32 1.34
N ALA A 14 7.95 5.60 1.24
CA ALA A 14 8.22 6.59 2.27
C ALA A 14 7.55 6.21 3.61
N LEU A 15 6.31 5.75 3.58
CA LEU A 15 5.59 5.28 4.76
C LEU A 15 6.24 4.04 5.38
N LEU A 16 6.72 3.10 4.56
CA LEU A 16 7.38 1.89 5.05
C LEU A 16 8.71 2.23 5.73
N ALA A 17 9.52 3.09 5.10
CA ALA A 17 10.77 3.58 5.68
C ALA A 17 10.53 4.34 7.00
N ALA A 18 9.52 5.21 7.03
CA ALA A 18 9.12 5.94 8.24
C ALA A 18 8.66 4.99 9.35
N LYS A 19 7.82 4.00 9.04
CA LYS A 19 7.36 2.99 9.99
C LYS A 19 8.54 2.26 10.61
N LYS A 20 9.49 1.81 9.79
CA LYS A 20 10.67 1.07 10.26
C LYS A 20 11.50 1.93 11.21
N LYS A 21 11.80 3.18 10.82
CA LYS A 21 12.55 4.12 11.66
C LYS A 21 11.88 4.39 13.01
N VAL A 22 10.56 4.62 13.03
CA VAL A 22 9.82 4.90 14.28
C VAL A 22 9.81 3.67 15.20
N VAL A 23 9.59 2.48 14.65
CA VAL A 23 9.58 1.23 15.42
C VAL A 23 10.97 0.92 15.95
N ASP A 24 12.00 0.98 15.11
CA ASP A 24 13.39 0.72 15.49
C ASP A 24 13.84 1.65 16.62
N GLN A 25 13.52 2.95 16.54
CA GLN A 25 13.82 3.89 17.61
C GLN A 25 13.15 3.52 18.94
N CYS A 26 11.89 3.06 18.91
CA CYS A 26 11.21 2.62 20.13
C CYS A 26 11.87 1.37 20.72
N VAL A 27 12.27 0.43 19.87
CA VAL A 27 12.95 -0.81 20.28
C VAL A 27 14.32 -0.52 20.86
N GLU A 28 15.12 0.35 20.24
CA GLU A 28 16.46 0.72 20.77
C GLU A 28 16.37 1.44 22.12
N ASN A 29 15.36 2.31 22.31
CA ASN A 29 15.11 2.92 23.61
C ASN A 29 14.77 1.84 24.66
N ALA A 30 13.89 0.90 24.32
CA ALA A 30 13.52 -0.17 25.25
C ALA A 30 14.68 -1.11 25.59
N LYS A 31 15.57 -1.41 24.63
CA LYS A 31 16.82 -2.16 24.91
C LYS A 31 17.69 -1.42 25.91
N SER A 32 17.88 -0.11 25.70
CA SER A 32 18.71 0.74 26.55
C SER A 32 18.12 0.87 27.97
N GLU A 33 16.80 0.86 28.09
CA GLU A 33 16.05 0.96 29.34
C GLU A 33 15.78 -0.39 30.02
N GLY A 34 16.21 -1.53 29.43
CA GLY A 34 15.91 -2.87 29.95
C GLY A 34 14.42 -3.23 29.97
N SER A 35 13.62 -2.57 29.12
CA SER A 35 12.16 -2.68 29.07
C SER A 35 11.66 -3.69 28.02
N SER A 36 10.35 -3.96 28.00
CA SER A 36 9.74 -4.93 27.07
C SER A 36 9.86 -4.50 25.61
N LEU A 37 10.54 -5.32 24.80
CA LEU A 37 10.67 -5.10 23.35
C LEU A 37 9.34 -5.19 22.61
N THR A 38 8.51 -6.19 22.92
CA THR A 38 7.17 -6.33 22.33
C THR A 38 6.27 -5.15 22.68
N GLY A 39 6.40 -4.58 23.89
CA GLY A 39 5.72 -3.35 24.27
C GLY A 39 6.16 -2.16 23.41
N ALA A 40 7.47 -2.06 23.15
CA ALA A 40 8.05 -1.02 22.33
C ALA A 40 7.62 -1.10 20.86
N GLU A 41 7.52 -2.31 20.29
CA GLU A 41 7.00 -2.52 18.93
C GLU A 41 5.56 -2.02 18.78
N LYS A 42 4.69 -2.37 19.73
CA LYS A 42 3.29 -1.91 19.75
C LYS A 42 3.21 -0.39 19.89
N LYS A 43 4.02 0.20 20.77
CA LYS A 43 4.12 1.67 20.94
C LYS A 43 4.57 2.34 19.65
N GLY A 44 5.63 1.81 19.01
CA GLY A 44 6.15 2.31 17.74
C GLY A 44 5.11 2.25 16.61
N ALA A 45 4.34 1.16 16.52
CA ALA A 45 3.25 1.04 15.55
C ALA A 45 2.16 2.10 15.76
N GLY A 46 1.77 2.38 17.01
CA GLY A 46 0.82 3.46 17.32
C GLY A 46 1.37 4.85 16.98
N LEU A 47 2.63 5.12 17.34
CA LEU A 47 3.29 6.39 17.02
C LEU A 47 3.46 6.59 15.52
N PHE A 48 3.68 5.53 14.76
CA PHE A 48 3.79 5.60 13.31
C PHE A 48 2.53 6.20 12.66
N PHE A 49 1.33 5.80 13.07
CA PHE A 49 0.10 6.37 12.49
C PHE A 49 -0.09 7.84 12.85
N ALA A 50 0.28 8.24 14.08
CA ALA A 50 0.29 9.65 14.46
C ALA A 50 1.31 10.45 13.63
N PHE A 51 2.50 9.90 13.40
CA PHE A 51 3.51 10.48 12.52
C PHE A 51 3.01 10.61 11.08
N ALA A 52 2.39 9.55 10.54
CA ALA A 52 1.84 9.55 9.19
C ALA A 52 0.81 10.67 8.98
N LYS A 53 -0.08 10.85 9.96
CA LYS A 53 -1.08 11.92 9.96
C LYS A 53 -0.45 13.31 10.04
N THR A 54 0.54 13.51 10.91
CA THR A 54 1.17 14.81 11.13
C THR A 54 2.09 15.22 9.98
N CYS A 55 2.89 14.30 9.46
CA CYS A 55 3.92 14.61 8.46
C CYS A 55 3.43 14.51 7.01
N TYR A 56 2.46 13.63 6.73
CA TYR A 56 1.97 13.41 5.37
C TYR A 56 0.49 13.78 5.19
N GLY A 57 -0.23 14.09 6.26
CA GLY A 57 -1.65 14.42 6.21
C GLY A 57 -2.56 13.21 5.92
N PHE A 58 -2.05 11.99 6.00
CA PHE A 58 -2.82 10.78 5.72
C PHE A 58 -3.58 10.31 6.95
N SER A 59 -4.83 9.90 6.77
CA SER A 59 -5.56 9.18 7.81
C SER A 59 -4.92 7.80 8.06
N GLU A 60 -5.25 7.18 9.19
CA GLU A 60 -4.82 5.81 9.49
C GLU A 60 -5.28 4.84 8.40
N ALA A 61 -6.54 4.94 7.96
CA ALA A 61 -7.09 4.13 6.89
C ALA A 61 -6.33 4.30 5.56
N THR A 62 -6.03 5.55 5.15
CA THR A 62 -5.24 5.82 3.94
C THR A 62 -3.81 5.29 4.07
N THR A 63 -3.20 5.49 5.23
CA THR A 63 -1.84 5.02 5.53
C THR A 63 -1.76 3.49 5.43
N ALA A 64 -2.71 2.78 6.04
CA ALA A 64 -2.79 1.33 5.99
C ALA A 64 -3.03 0.83 4.55
N GLN A 65 -3.92 1.50 3.79
CA GLN A 65 -4.16 1.16 2.40
C GLN A 65 -2.90 1.32 1.54
N TYR A 66 -2.19 2.44 1.65
CA TYR A 66 -0.99 2.70 0.84
C TYR A 66 0.14 1.74 1.18
N LEU A 67 0.39 1.47 2.47
CA LEU A 67 1.34 0.44 2.88
C LEU A 67 0.98 -0.93 2.31
N ARG A 68 -0.28 -1.35 2.44
CA ARG A 68 -0.74 -2.65 1.93
C ARG A 68 -0.53 -2.76 0.42
N VAL A 69 -0.92 -1.73 -0.34
CA VAL A 69 -0.77 -1.70 -1.79
C VAL A 69 0.70 -1.75 -2.18
N TYR A 70 1.54 -0.90 -1.58
CA TYR A 70 2.97 -0.87 -1.85
C TYR A 70 3.63 -2.22 -1.54
N GLN A 71 3.42 -2.76 -0.35
CA GLN A 71 4.00 -4.04 0.06
C GLN A 71 3.52 -5.20 -0.83
N ARG A 72 2.30 -5.15 -1.34
CA ARG A 72 1.80 -6.18 -2.27
C ARG A 72 2.46 -6.09 -3.64
N PHE A 73 2.72 -4.89 -4.16
CA PHE A 73 3.11 -4.69 -5.56
C PHE A 73 4.56 -4.28 -5.80
N VAL A 74 5.33 -3.95 -4.76
CA VAL A 74 6.74 -3.55 -4.90
C VAL A 74 7.57 -4.61 -5.60
N ASP A 75 7.32 -5.89 -5.30
CA ASP A 75 8.00 -7.04 -5.90
C ASP A 75 7.12 -7.80 -6.92
N SER A 76 6.01 -7.20 -7.36
CA SER A 76 5.14 -7.83 -8.34
C SER A 76 5.79 -7.83 -9.72
N ARG A 77 5.57 -8.90 -10.49
CA ARG A 77 5.99 -8.94 -11.90
C ARG A 77 5.32 -7.87 -12.77
N HIS A 78 4.16 -7.38 -12.32
CA HIS A 78 3.39 -6.32 -12.98
C HIS A 78 3.65 -4.95 -12.36
N ARG A 79 4.71 -4.78 -11.54
CA ARG A 79 4.95 -3.53 -10.77
C ARG A 79 4.86 -2.28 -11.64
N SER A 80 5.51 -2.30 -12.79
CA SER A 80 5.59 -1.12 -13.68
C SER A 80 4.22 -0.76 -14.24
N GLU A 81 3.43 -1.75 -14.61
CA GLU A 81 2.06 -1.59 -15.09
C GLU A 81 1.11 -1.15 -13.97
N MET A 82 1.29 -1.68 -12.75
CA MET A 82 0.52 -1.27 -11.58
C MET A 82 0.70 0.23 -11.28
N GLU A 83 1.93 0.72 -11.38
CA GLU A 83 2.28 2.13 -11.18
C GLU A 83 1.74 3.02 -12.32
N ALA A 84 1.91 2.60 -13.57
CA ALA A 84 1.56 3.41 -14.73
C ALA A 84 0.04 3.47 -15.00
N LEU A 85 -0.67 2.33 -14.86
CA LEU A 85 -2.02 2.19 -15.40
C LEU A 85 -3.12 2.41 -14.36
N PHE A 86 -2.84 2.13 -13.09
CA PHE A 86 -3.87 2.08 -12.06
C PHE A 86 -3.81 3.29 -11.13
N ASN A 87 -4.92 3.60 -10.47
CA ASN A 87 -4.96 4.56 -9.38
C ASN A 87 -5.01 3.85 -8.01
N ALA A 88 -4.79 4.61 -6.94
CA ALA A 88 -4.75 4.07 -5.59
C ALA A 88 -6.00 3.25 -5.18
N GLY A 89 -7.18 3.65 -5.64
CA GLY A 89 -8.44 2.96 -5.34
C GLY A 89 -8.64 1.69 -6.15
N GLU A 90 -8.12 1.65 -7.37
CA GLU A 90 -8.07 0.43 -8.20
C GLU A 90 -7.05 -0.55 -7.63
N LEU A 91 -5.83 -0.11 -7.35
CA LEU A 91 -4.78 -0.92 -6.74
C LEU A 91 -5.22 -1.54 -5.40
N ALA A 92 -5.97 -0.80 -4.58
CA ALA A 92 -6.52 -1.33 -3.33
C ALA A 92 -7.49 -2.50 -3.53
N VAL A 93 -8.21 -2.55 -4.65
CA VAL A 93 -9.05 -3.70 -5.02
C VAL A 93 -8.17 -4.87 -5.46
N LEU A 94 -7.15 -4.59 -6.27
CA LEU A 94 -6.24 -5.62 -6.81
C LEU A 94 -5.34 -6.25 -5.74
N ALA A 95 -5.07 -5.55 -4.64
CA ALA A 95 -4.15 -6.00 -3.61
C ALA A 95 -4.57 -7.29 -2.85
N ALA A 96 -5.74 -7.85 -3.14
CA ALA A 96 -6.21 -9.12 -2.61
C ALA A 96 -5.88 -10.33 -3.50
N TYR A 97 -5.41 -10.10 -4.74
CA TYR A 97 -5.19 -11.14 -5.75
C TYR A 97 -3.70 -11.36 -5.99
N SER A 98 -3.32 -12.55 -6.44
CA SER A 98 -1.98 -12.94 -6.86
C SER A 98 -1.60 -12.34 -8.23
N ASP A 99 -0.32 -12.39 -8.60
CA ASP A 99 0.13 -11.86 -9.89
C ASP A 99 -0.43 -12.67 -11.07
N ASP A 100 -0.63 -13.99 -10.87
CA ASP A 100 -1.26 -14.90 -11.84
C ASP A 100 -2.68 -14.46 -12.14
N GLU A 101 -3.45 -14.29 -11.08
CA GLU A 101 -4.78 -13.73 -11.18
C GLU A 101 -4.72 -12.36 -11.86
N LEU A 102 -3.76 -11.47 -11.63
CA LEU A 102 -3.84 -10.12 -12.18
C LEU A 102 -3.49 -9.97 -13.68
N THR A 103 -2.96 -11.01 -14.33
CA THR A 103 -2.42 -10.92 -15.70
C THR A 103 -3.44 -10.38 -16.73
N GLU A 104 -4.65 -10.92 -16.76
CA GLU A 104 -5.67 -10.47 -17.74
C GLU A 104 -6.24 -9.09 -17.36
N ILE A 105 -6.26 -8.72 -16.08
CA ILE A 105 -6.71 -7.38 -15.64
C ILE A 105 -5.74 -6.31 -16.11
N VAL A 106 -4.43 -6.56 -15.96
CA VAL A 106 -3.38 -5.67 -16.45
C VAL A 106 -3.51 -5.51 -17.96
N SER A 107 -3.65 -6.63 -18.68
CA SER A 107 -3.82 -6.63 -20.14
C SER A 107 -5.08 -5.87 -20.57
N ALA A 108 -6.22 -6.08 -19.89
CA ALA A 108 -7.47 -5.40 -20.18
C ALA A 108 -7.38 -3.88 -19.91
N LYS A 109 -6.71 -3.45 -18.83
CA LYS A 109 -6.50 -2.04 -18.53
C LYS A 109 -5.55 -1.38 -19.52
N ALA A 110 -4.50 -2.08 -19.96
CA ALA A 110 -3.59 -1.59 -20.99
C ALA A 110 -4.31 -1.40 -22.34
N ALA A 111 -5.18 -2.34 -22.72
CA ALA A 111 -6.00 -2.24 -23.93
C ALA A 111 -7.11 -1.17 -23.82
N ASN A 112 -7.61 -0.90 -22.61
CA ASN A 112 -8.62 0.10 -22.35
C ASN A 112 -8.31 0.91 -21.09
N LEU A 113 -7.60 2.02 -21.26
CA LEU A 113 -7.22 2.91 -20.14
C LEU A 113 -8.44 3.50 -19.41
N SER A 114 -9.60 3.59 -20.08
CA SER A 114 -10.86 4.07 -19.49
C SER A 114 -11.59 3.03 -18.63
N LEU A 115 -11.09 1.78 -18.58
CA LEU A 115 -11.65 0.72 -17.75
C LEU A 115 -11.71 1.17 -16.29
N THR A 116 -12.92 1.33 -15.76
CA THR A 116 -13.14 1.89 -14.42
C THR A 116 -12.88 0.86 -13.33
N ARG A 117 -12.75 1.34 -12.09
CA ARG A 117 -12.69 0.49 -10.90
C ARG A 117 -13.83 -0.53 -10.83
N ASP A 118 -15.05 -0.15 -11.21
CA ASP A 118 -16.18 -1.09 -11.19
C ASP A 118 -16.11 -2.09 -12.34
N GLY A 119 -15.63 -1.67 -13.52
CA GLY A 119 -15.29 -2.59 -14.61
C GLY A 119 -14.25 -3.62 -14.19
N ILE A 120 -13.19 -3.20 -13.49
CA ILE A 120 -12.17 -4.10 -12.91
C ILE A 120 -12.81 -5.10 -11.95
N LYS A 121 -13.70 -4.65 -11.04
CA LYS A 121 -14.39 -5.57 -10.13
C LYS A 121 -15.26 -6.58 -10.87
N GLN A 122 -15.91 -6.19 -11.96
CA GLN A 122 -16.73 -7.12 -12.75
C GLN A 122 -15.86 -8.17 -13.42
N LEU A 123 -14.73 -7.77 -14.04
CA LEU A 123 -13.78 -8.71 -14.62
C LEU A 123 -13.25 -9.72 -13.58
N LEU A 124 -12.95 -9.24 -12.36
CA LEU A 124 -12.53 -10.11 -11.25
C LEU A 124 -13.60 -11.13 -10.85
N LYS A 125 -14.89 -10.76 -10.89
CA LYS A 125 -16.01 -11.66 -10.55
C LYS A 125 -16.31 -12.71 -11.62
N THR A 126 -16.13 -12.35 -12.89
CA THR A 126 -16.46 -13.24 -14.02
C THR A 126 -15.38 -14.27 -14.32
N ARG A 127 -14.27 -14.23 -13.58
CA ARG A 127 -13.17 -15.16 -13.79
C ARG A 127 -13.47 -16.53 -13.20
N PRO A 128 -13.10 -17.61 -13.91
CA PRO A 128 -13.05 -18.92 -13.30
C PRO A 128 -12.02 -18.88 -12.15
N ALA A 129 -12.41 -19.42 -10.98
CA ALA A 129 -11.45 -19.63 -9.90
C ALA A 129 -10.36 -20.58 -10.43
N ALA A 130 -9.10 -20.14 -10.35
CA ALA A 130 -7.94 -20.95 -10.71
C ALA A 130 -7.75 -22.10 -9.71
#